data_AF-A0A6A6S810-F1
#
_entry.id   AF-A0A6A6S810-F1
#
_cell.length_a   1.000
_cell.length_b   1.000
_cell.length_c   1.000
_cell.angle_alpha   90.00
_cell.angle_beta   90.00
_cell.angle_gamma   90.00
#
_symmetry.space_group_name_H-M   'P 1'
#
loop_
_entity.id
_entity.type
_entity.pdbx_description
1 polymer ?
#
loop_
_entity_poly.entity_id
_entity_poly.type
_entity_poly.pdbx_seq_one_letter_code
_entity_poly.pdbx_strand_id
1 'polypeptide(L)'
;MILQASSVLPQRRGVPELSPTPNGNNVSTSSNHQPIFKLNPRNLKVFRALFYTPSVTATPGEVPWTSFLQAMKAVGFEPQKLYGSVWQFSPSGLDVEKSIQFHEPHPSGKLPYMTARRIGRRLNRAYGWASEMFVPNP
;
A
#
# COMPACT_ATOMS: atom_id res chain seq x y z
N MET A 1 23.42 0.93 44.35
CA MET A 1 22.07 0.51 44.82
C MET A 1 21.47 -0.33 43.68
N ILE A 2 21.85 -1.61 43.54
CA ILE A 2 21.12 -2.83 43.96
C ILE A 2 19.60 -2.68 43.69
N LEU A 3 18.93 -3.43 42.81
CA LEU A 3 18.79 -4.90 42.74
C LEU A 3 18.41 -5.40 41.32
N GLN A 4 18.97 -6.55 40.96
CA GLN A 4 18.36 -7.49 40.00
C GLN A 4 17.17 -8.21 40.62
N ALA A 5 16.21 -8.64 39.80
CA ALA A 5 15.53 -9.92 40.00
C ALA A 5 15.03 -10.47 38.66
N SER A 6 15.57 -11.63 38.27
CA SER A 6 15.05 -12.52 37.24
C SER A 6 14.02 -13.46 37.86
N SER A 7 12.96 -13.82 37.13
CA SER A 7 12.32 -15.14 37.30
C SER A 7 11.53 -15.54 36.05
N VAL A 8 11.64 -16.83 35.71
CA VAL A 8 11.15 -17.50 34.49
C VAL A 8 9.93 -18.37 34.82
N LEU A 9 8.91 -18.33 33.93
CA LEU A 9 7.75 -19.20 33.61
C LEU A 9 7.30 -20.35 34.55
N PRO A 10 5.99 -20.71 34.49
CA PRO A 10 5.68 -21.94 33.74
C PRO A 10 4.42 -21.88 32.87
N GLN A 11 4.54 -22.52 31.70
CA GLN A 11 3.48 -23.01 30.83
C GLN A 11 2.51 -23.93 31.59
N ARG A 12 1.20 -23.77 31.41
CA ARG A 12 0.20 -24.79 31.75
C ARG A 12 -0.48 -25.30 30.48
N ARG A 13 -0.62 -26.63 30.40
CA ARG A 13 -1.20 -27.43 29.30
C ARG A 13 -2.35 -28.26 29.89
N GLY A 14 -3.45 -28.42 29.15
CA GLY A 14 -4.58 -29.35 29.40
C GLY A 14 -5.92 -28.61 29.51
N VAL A 15 -7.07 -29.05 28.97
CA VAL A 15 -7.53 -30.19 28.14
C VAL A 15 -8.85 -29.73 27.46
N PRO A 16 -9.43 -30.44 26.47
CA PRO A 16 -10.46 -29.92 25.56
C PRO A 16 -11.89 -30.07 26.11
N GLU A 17 -12.72 -29.05 25.92
CA GLU A 17 -14.18 -29.12 26.15
C GLU A 17 -14.90 -28.85 24.83
N LEU A 18 -15.54 -29.88 24.28
CA LEU A 18 -16.38 -29.81 23.09
C LEU A 18 -17.78 -29.34 23.49
N SER A 19 -18.25 -28.23 22.91
CA SER A 19 -19.68 -27.92 22.85
C SER A 19 -20.02 -27.52 21.41
N PRO A 20 -20.97 -28.19 20.75
CA PRO A 20 -21.38 -27.86 19.39
C PRO A 20 -22.42 -26.74 19.44
N THR A 21 -22.16 -25.62 18.78
CA THR A 21 -23.23 -24.67 18.41
C THR A 21 -23.38 -24.68 16.89
N PRO A 22 -24.61 -24.82 16.36
CA PRO A 22 -24.85 -24.85 14.93
C PRO A 22 -24.95 -23.41 14.42
N ASN A 23 -23.80 -22.74 14.26
CA ASN A 23 -23.79 -21.45 13.59
C ASN A 23 -23.59 -21.67 12.10
N GLY A 24 -24.69 -21.51 11.37
CA GLY A 24 -24.72 -21.40 9.92
C GLY A 24 -23.79 -20.27 9.49
N ASN A 25 -22.55 -20.63 9.19
CA ASN A 25 -21.61 -19.75 8.55
C ASN A 25 -22.10 -19.56 7.11
N ASN A 26 -22.83 -18.46 6.90
CA ASN A 26 -22.83 -17.77 5.63
C ASN A 26 -21.36 -17.43 5.33
N VAL A 27 -20.67 -18.37 4.67
CA VAL A 27 -19.40 -18.11 4.03
C VAL A 27 -19.74 -17.18 2.87
N SER A 28 -19.76 -15.88 3.15
CA SER A 28 -19.60 -14.86 2.13
C SER A 28 -18.25 -15.14 1.49
N THR A 29 -18.29 -15.93 0.42
CA THR A 29 -17.20 -16.13 -0.52
C THR A 29 -17.03 -14.79 -1.24
N SER A 30 -16.37 -13.84 -0.57
CA SER A 30 -15.86 -12.64 -1.20
C SER A 30 -14.84 -13.10 -2.23
N SER A 31 -15.31 -13.27 -3.46
CA SER A 31 -14.49 -13.53 -4.62
C SER A 31 -13.33 -12.53 -4.59
N ASN A 32 -12.11 -13.06 -4.56
CA ASN A 32 -10.84 -12.37 -4.33
C ASN A 32 -10.44 -11.50 -5.54
N HIS A 33 -11.35 -10.64 -6.01
CA HIS A 33 -11.15 -9.80 -7.18
C HIS A 33 -10.34 -8.57 -6.76
N GLN A 34 -9.03 -8.66 -6.97
CA GLN A 34 -8.14 -7.50 -6.87
C GLN A 34 -8.64 -6.39 -7.80
N PRO A 35 -8.71 -5.12 -7.34
CA PRO A 35 -9.24 -4.03 -8.18
C PRO A 35 -8.39 -3.78 -9.42
N ILE A 36 -9.04 -3.48 -10.55
CA ILE A 36 -8.38 -3.01 -11.78
C ILE A 36 -8.59 -1.50 -11.93
N PHE A 37 -7.48 -0.75 -11.96
CA PHE A 37 -7.46 0.69 -12.14
C PHE A 37 -7.21 1.04 -13.60
N LYS A 38 -8.24 1.60 -14.26
CA LYS A 38 -8.11 2.16 -15.60
C LYS A 38 -7.58 3.58 -15.50
N LEU A 39 -6.43 3.84 -16.11
CA LEU A 39 -5.71 5.10 -15.96
C LEU A 39 -5.38 5.74 -17.31
N ASN A 40 -5.37 7.07 -17.34
CA ASN A 40 -4.80 7.80 -18.46
C ASN A 40 -3.27 7.55 -18.57
N PRO A 41 -2.64 7.84 -19.73
CA PRO A 41 -1.22 7.54 -19.95
C PRO A 41 -0.28 8.18 -18.93
N ARG A 42 -0.60 9.38 -18.44
CA ARG A 42 0.23 10.12 -17.47
C ARG A 42 0.26 9.43 -16.11
N ASN A 43 -0.89 9.03 -15.60
CA ASN A 43 -1.01 8.36 -14.30
C ASN A 43 -0.49 6.92 -14.40
N LEU A 44 -0.75 6.23 -15.50
CA LEU A 44 -0.22 4.88 -15.74
C LEU A 44 1.31 4.83 -15.72
N LYS A 45 1.98 5.85 -16.28
CA LYS A 45 3.45 5.97 -16.25
C LYS A 45 3.99 6.02 -14.81
N VAL A 46 3.26 6.65 -13.89
CA VAL A 46 3.64 6.68 -12.47
C VAL A 46 3.61 5.28 -11.87
N PHE A 47 2.53 4.54 -12.04
CA PHE A 47 2.42 3.19 -11.47
C PHE A 47 3.43 2.21 -12.07
N ARG A 48 3.78 2.33 -13.35
CA ARG A 48 4.90 1.60 -13.97
C ARG A 48 6.27 1.95 -13.36
N ALA A 49 6.44 3.18 -12.87
CA ALA A 49 7.65 3.60 -12.13
C ALA A 49 7.64 3.13 -10.65
N LEU A 50 6.46 2.94 -10.05
CA LEU A 50 6.32 2.39 -8.69
C LEU A 50 6.49 0.86 -8.67
N PHE A 51 5.71 0.14 -9.47
CA PHE A 51 5.71 -1.32 -9.58
C PHE A 51 6.58 -1.75 -10.76
N TYR A 52 7.58 -2.60 -10.53
CA TYR A 52 8.56 -2.94 -11.57
C TYR A 52 7.87 -3.63 -12.74
N THR A 53 7.74 -2.91 -13.85
CA THR A 53 7.34 -3.48 -15.14
C THR A 53 8.62 -3.67 -15.96
N PRO A 54 9.07 -4.92 -16.19
CA PRO A 54 10.22 -5.16 -17.05
C PRO A 54 9.90 -4.68 -18.46
N SER A 55 10.67 -3.70 -18.94
CA SER A 55 10.67 -3.28 -20.32
C SER A 55 12.11 -3.05 -20.72
N VAL A 56 12.54 -3.76 -21.77
CA VAL A 56 13.94 -3.80 -22.24
C VAL A 56 14.42 -2.41 -22.70
N THR A 57 13.49 -1.50 -23.02
CA THR A 57 13.78 -0.16 -23.55
C THR A 57 13.43 0.97 -22.57
N ALA A 58 12.83 0.69 -21.42
CA ALA A 58 12.39 1.73 -20.49
C ALA A 58 13.43 1.96 -19.38
N THR A 59 14.16 3.07 -19.45
CA THR A 59 14.89 3.58 -18.28
C THR A 59 13.87 4.04 -17.24
N PRO A 60 13.90 3.54 -15.99
CA PRO A 60 13.04 4.04 -14.93
C PRO A 60 13.39 5.51 -14.65
N GLY A 61 12.60 6.43 -15.19
CA GLY A 61 12.79 7.87 -15.02
C GLY A 61 12.40 8.35 -13.62
N GLU A 62 12.69 9.62 -13.35
CA GLU A 62 12.16 10.32 -12.18
C GLU A 62 10.65 10.56 -12.30
N VAL A 63 9.93 10.50 -11.18
CA VAL A 63 8.50 10.84 -11.12
C VAL A 63 8.34 12.20 -10.46
N PRO A 64 7.81 13.23 -11.15
CA PRO A 64 7.47 14.50 -10.51
C PRO A 64 6.47 14.27 -9.36
N TRP A 65 6.69 14.86 -8.19
CA TRP A 65 5.83 14.68 -7.02
C TRP A 65 4.37 15.02 -7.32
N THR A 66 4.13 16.09 -8.06
CA THR A 66 2.78 16.48 -8.52
C THR A 66 2.10 15.41 -9.37
N SER A 67 2.85 14.68 -10.20
CA SER A 67 2.29 13.57 -10.98
C SER A 67 1.99 12.36 -10.09
N PHE A 68 2.80 12.12 -9.04
CA PHE A 68 2.48 11.12 -8.03
C PHE A 68 1.19 11.45 -7.26
N LEU A 69 0.99 12.71 -6.84
CA LEU A 69 -0.26 13.13 -6.18
C LEU A 69 -1.49 12.89 -7.06
N GLN A 70 -1.42 13.27 -8.35
CA GLN A 70 -2.50 13.06 -9.31
C GLN A 70 -2.77 11.57 -9.59
N ALA A 71 -1.72 10.76 -9.66
CA ALA A 71 -1.85 9.32 -9.84
C ALA A 71 -2.52 8.65 -8.63
N MET A 72 -2.15 9.05 -7.40
CA MET A 72 -2.80 8.57 -6.17
C MET A 72 -4.27 9.01 -6.09
N LYS A 73 -4.59 10.24 -6.50
CA LYS A 73 -5.99 10.70 -6.66
C LYS A 73 -6.79 9.83 -7.62
N ALA A 74 -6.22 9.52 -8.78
CA ALA A 74 -6.90 8.74 -9.81
C ALA A 74 -7.21 7.30 -9.38
N VAL A 75 -6.54 6.77 -8.35
CA VAL A 75 -6.82 5.44 -7.79
C VAL A 75 -7.60 5.52 -6.48
N GLY A 76 -8.21 6.66 -6.14
CA GLY A 76 -9.14 6.77 -5.01
C GLY A 76 -8.49 7.09 -3.66
N PHE A 77 -7.34 7.77 -3.64
CA PHE A 77 -6.81 8.41 -2.44
C PHE A 77 -6.99 9.93 -2.49
N GLU A 78 -7.24 10.58 -1.35
CA GLU A 78 -7.10 12.03 -1.19
C GLU A 78 -5.75 12.36 -0.53
N PRO A 79 -4.79 12.95 -1.27
CA PRO A 79 -3.55 13.47 -0.72
C PRO A 79 -3.77 14.77 0.04
N GLN A 80 -3.35 14.78 1.30
CA GLN A 80 -3.34 15.94 2.18
C GLN A 80 -1.93 16.21 2.66
N LYS A 81 -1.45 17.44 2.45
CA LYS A 81 -0.19 17.88 3.05
C LYS A 81 -0.42 18.12 4.54
N LEU A 82 0.41 17.49 5.37
CA LEU A 82 0.40 17.71 6.81
C LEU A 82 1.41 18.81 7.14
N TYR A 83 2.50 18.47 7.83
CA TYR A 83 3.57 19.39 8.18
C TYR A 83 4.87 19.07 7.44
N GLY A 84 5.71 20.08 7.22
CA GLY A 84 6.98 19.95 6.52
C GLY A 84 6.81 19.29 5.14
N SER A 85 7.55 18.20 4.91
CA SER A 85 7.47 17.41 3.68
C SER A 85 6.58 16.17 3.84
N VAL A 86 5.73 16.07 4.86
CA VAL A 86 4.89 14.88 5.10
C VAL A 86 3.53 15.04 4.40
N TRP A 87 3.15 14.01 3.65
CA TRP A 87 1.83 13.90 3.02
C TRP A 87 1.12 12.63 3.47
N GLN A 88 -0.17 12.76 3.77
CA GLN A 88 -1.07 11.64 4.02
C GLN A 88 -1.95 11.38 2.81
N PHE A 89 -2.20 10.11 2.52
CA PHE A 89 -3.08 9.63 1.48
C PHE A 89 -4.18 8.82 2.16
N SER A 90 -5.35 9.43 2.28
CA SER A 90 -6.53 8.81 2.90
C SER A 90 -7.42 8.22 1.82
N PRO A 91 -7.96 7.00 1.96
CA PRO A 91 -8.91 6.45 1.00
C PRO A 91 -10.13 7.38 0.82
N SER A 92 -10.51 7.68 -0.42
CA SER A 92 -11.65 8.54 -0.77
C SER A 92 -12.60 7.91 -1.81
N GLY A 93 -12.29 6.71 -2.28
CA GLY A 93 -13.10 5.94 -3.22
C GLY A 93 -12.59 4.51 -3.42
N LEU A 94 -11.90 3.98 -2.40
CA LEU A 94 -11.32 2.64 -2.38
C LEU A 94 -12.04 1.79 -1.35
N ASP A 95 -12.16 0.50 -1.63
CA ASP A 95 -12.59 -0.52 -0.67
C ASP A 95 -11.43 -0.92 0.27
N VAL A 96 -10.70 0.08 0.77
CA VAL A 96 -9.65 -0.07 1.76
C VAL A 96 -9.76 1.06 2.78
N GLU A 97 -9.58 0.77 4.06
CA GLU A 97 -9.72 1.78 5.12
C GLU A 97 -8.38 2.42 5.51
N LYS A 98 -7.27 1.75 5.22
CA LYS A 98 -5.95 2.12 5.75
C LYS A 98 -5.36 3.31 4.98
N SER A 99 -5.07 4.39 5.68
CA SER A 99 -4.28 5.51 5.14
C SER A 99 -2.78 5.20 5.07
N ILE A 100 -2.05 5.91 4.20
CA ILE A 100 -0.58 5.80 4.10
C ILE A 100 0.06 7.17 3.99
N GLN A 101 1.29 7.32 4.49
CA GLN A 101 2.03 8.57 4.44
C GLN A 101 3.33 8.44 3.65
N PHE A 102 3.69 9.47 2.89
CA PHE A 102 4.97 9.56 2.18
C PHE A 102 5.57 10.96 2.33
N HIS A 103 6.89 11.04 2.15
CA HIS A 103 7.59 12.33 2.17
C HIS A 103 7.73 12.88 0.75
N GLU A 104 7.36 14.15 0.58
CA GLU A 104 7.64 14.96 -0.59
C GLU A 104 9.17 15.13 -0.75
N PRO A 105 9.75 14.78 -1.91
CA PRO A 105 11.18 14.97 -2.13
C PRO A 105 11.59 16.44 -2.22
N HIS A 106 12.68 16.80 -1.52
CA HIS A 106 13.29 18.13 -1.55
C HIS A 106 14.82 17.98 -1.72
N PRO A 107 15.52 18.84 -2.52
CA PRO A 107 15.02 20.02 -3.23
C PRO A 107 14.39 19.78 -4.60
N SER A 108 14.60 18.60 -5.19
CA SER A 108 14.25 18.38 -6.61
C SER A 108 12.75 18.36 -6.92
N GLY A 109 11.87 18.09 -5.93
CA GLY A 109 10.44 17.90 -6.16
C GLY A 109 10.10 16.64 -6.98
N LYS A 110 11.06 15.72 -7.13
CA LYS A 110 10.94 14.51 -7.94
C LYS A 110 11.36 13.29 -7.15
N LEU A 111 10.65 12.19 -7.36
CA LEU A 111 10.98 10.87 -6.81
C LEU A 111 12.02 10.20 -7.71
N PRO A 112 13.25 9.93 -7.22
CA PRO A 112 14.17 9.05 -7.91
C PRO A 112 13.58 7.65 -8.01
N TYR A 113 13.96 6.89 -9.04
CA TYR A 113 13.35 5.58 -9.31
C TYR A 113 13.48 4.61 -8.12
N MET A 114 14.61 4.63 -7.39
CA MET A 114 14.80 3.82 -6.17
C MET A 114 13.76 4.13 -5.10
N THR A 115 13.44 5.41 -4.89
CA THR A 115 12.40 5.87 -3.95
C THR A 115 11.01 5.48 -4.45
N ALA A 116 10.74 5.65 -5.75
CA ALA A 116 9.51 5.20 -6.39
C ALA A 116 9.29 3.68 -6.18
N ARG A 117 10.32 2.85 -6.36
CA ARG A 117 10.23 1.40 -6.08
C ARG A 117 9.98 1.08 -4.62
N ARG A 118 10.55 1.87 -3.69
CA ARG A 118 10.28 1.71 -2.25
C ARG A 118 8.82 2.03 -1.92
N ILE A 119 8.25 3.06 -2.54
CA ILE A 119 6.83 3.40 -2.45
C ILE A 119 5.97 2.24 -2.98
N GLY A 120 6.27 1.73 -4.18
CA GLY A 120 5.55 0.58 -4.76
C GLY A 120 5.53 -0.64 -3.84
N ARG A 121 6.68 -1.03 -3.27
CA ARG A 121 6.73 -2.12 -2.28
C ARG A 121 5.89 -1.85 -1.03
N ARG A 122 5.80 -0.60 -0.60
CA ARG A 122 4.98 -0.23 0.57
C ARG A 122 3.49 -0.26 0.25
N LEU A 123 3.09 0.16 -0.94
CA LEU A 123 1.71 0.03 -1.44
C LEU A 123 1.33 -1.45 -1.59
N ASN A 124 2.20 -2.28 -2.13
CA ASN A 124 1.99 -3.73 -2.21
C ASN A 124 1.74 -4.36 -0.82
N ARG A 125 2.57 -4.05 0.18
CA ARG A 125 2.37 -4.58 1.54
C ARG A 125 1.11 -4.05 2.21
N ALA A 126 0.70 -2.82 1.91
CA ALA A 126 -0.45 -2.19 2.54
C ALA A 126 -1.78 -2.63 1.93
N TYR A 127 -1.81 -2.87 0.62
CA TYR A 127 -3.05 -3.01 -0.16
C TYR A 127 -3.05 -4.21 -1.12
N GLY A 128 -2.00 -5.01 -1.17
CA GLY A 128 -1.87 -6.13 -2.12
C GLY A 128 -1.58 -5.70 -3.56
N TRP A 129 -1.39 -4.40 -3.82
CA TRP A 129 -1.29 -3.87 -5.18
C TRP A 129 -0.06 -4.35 -5.94
N ALA A 130 -0.26 -4.67 -7.22
CA ALA A 130 0.78 -5.13 -8.15
C ALA A 130 0.67 -4.45 -9.51
N SER A 131 1.65 -4.65 -10.40
CA SER A 131 1.77 -3.87 -11.64
C SER A 131 0.62 -4.12 -12.62
N GLU A 132 0.06 -5.32 -12.56
CA GLU A 132 -0.99 -5.87 -13.44
C GLU A 132 -2.36 -5.23 -13.16
N MET A 133 -2.50 -4.60 -12.00
CA MET A 133 -3.74 -3.93 -11.57
C MET A 133 -3.93 -2.57 -12.22
N PHE A 134 -2.93 -2.04 -12.93
CA PHE A 134 -2.97 -0.72 -13.55
C PHE A 134 -2.93 -0.85 -15.07
N VAL A 135 -4.06 -0.53 -15.71
CA VAL A 135 -4.26 -0.72 -17.16
C VAL A 135 -4.57 0.62 -17.84
N PRO A 136 -4.26 0.78 -19.14
CA PRO A 136 -4.70 1.96 -19.89
C PRO A 136 -6.23 2.03 -19.92
N ASN A 137 -6.77 3.24 -19.80
CA ASN A 137 -8.16 3.49 -20.17
C ASN A 137 -8.31 3.31 -21.69
N PRO A 138 -9.28 2.51 -22.17
CA PRO A 138 -9.55 2.37 -23.59
C PRO A 138 -9.93 3.71 -24.25
#